data_AF-U4VJE9-F1
#
_entry.id   AF-U4VJE9-F1
#
_cell.length_a   1.000
_cell.length_b   1.000
_cell.length_c   1.000
_cell.angle_alpha   90.00
_cell.angle_beta   90.00
_cell.angle_gamma   90.00
#
_symmetry.space_group_name_H-M   'P 1'
#
loop_
_entity.id
_entity.type
_entity.pdbx_description
1 polymer ?
#
loop_
_entity_poly.entity_id
_entity_poly.type
_entity_poly.pdbx_seq_one_letter_code
_entity_poly.pdbx_strand_id
1 'polypeptide(L)'
;MNAGRLLVVCGAGLSMAPPSSLPSAKTVAERCFDKYRLEVNPACDIGLRDNLEALAEHFVATNTLQSVFIEHLVPWPAFARPYNPGHAAIADFLLTRAAVAGISSNYDILIERRAWDYGAAFRGSLDGDEANVDATRQAPLLKFHGCAQRDPASTVWAPPPSLTIPSFRPASSAAKSGWRPICARRTCWSSDSGPIGNISTP
;
A
#
# COMPACT_ATOMS: atom_id res chain seq x y z
N MET A 1 -7.81 -12.46 -27.55
CA MET A 1 -6.85 -12.75 -26.46
C MET A 1 -7.62 -12.86 -25.15
N ASN A 2 -7.69 -14.05 -24.55
CA ASN A 2 -8.32 -14.25 -23.23
C ASN A 2 -7.31 -13.94 -22.14
N ALA A 3 -7.19 -12.67 -21.75
CA ALA A 3 -6.41 -12.26 -20.58
C ALA A 3 -7.19 -12.56 -19.29
N GLY A 4 -7.54 -13.82 -19.03
CA GLY A 4 -8.41 -14.20 -17.91
C GLY A 4 -7.78 -14.08 -16.51
N ARG A 5 -6.59 -13.47 -16.38
CA ARG A 5 -5.80 -13.42 -15.14
C ARG A 5 -4.90 -12.17 -15.03
N LEU A 6 -5.27 -11.04 -15.65
CA LEU A 6 -4.46 -9.81 -15.51
C LEU A 6 -4.65 -9.23 -14.11
N LEU A 7 -3.57 -9.16 -13.33
CA LEU A 7 -3.50 -8.44 -12.06
C LEU A 7 -2.68 -7.17 -12.25
N VAL A 8 -3.15 -6.04 -11.72
CA VAL A 8 -2.38 -4.79 -11.76
C VAL A 8 -1.89 -4.41 -10.37
N VAL A 9 -0.59 -4.13 -10.25
CA VAL A 9 0.02 -3.66 -8.99
C VAL A 9 0.44 -2.21 -9.16
N CYS A 10 -0.02 -1.36 -8.25
CA CYS A 10 0.18 0.08 -8.27
C CYS A 10 1.01 0.51 -7.06
N GLY A 11 2.03 1.33 -7.31
CA GLY A 11 2.81 2.01 -6.27
C GLY A 11 2.82 3.52 -6.45
N ALA A 12 3.57 4.22 -5.60
CA ALA A 12 3.58 5.69 -5.57
C ALA A 12 3.97 6.32 -6.92
N GLY A 13 4.76 5.62 -7.74
CA GLY A 13 5.12 6.04 -9.09
C GLY A 13 3.92 6.34 -10.00
N LEU A 14 2.79 5.64 -9.81
CA LEU A 14 1.54 5.94 -10.52
C LEU A 14 1.06 7.36 -10.22
N SER A 15 1.10 7.76 -8.96
CA SER A 15 0.59 9.05 -8.50
C SER A 15 1.60 10.20 -8.64
N MET A 16 2.89 9.89 -8.80
CA MET A 16 3.95 10.89 -9.03
C MET A 16 3.91 11.49 -10.44
N ALA A 17 3.36 10.77 -11.43
CA ALA A 17 3.27 11.29 -12.79
C ALA A 17 2.27 12.47 -12.89
N PRO A 18 2.56 13.52 -13.70
CA PRO A 18 1.63 14.61 -13.94
C PRO A 18 0.28 14.13 -14.54
N PRO A 19 -0.83 14.86 -14.31
CA PRO A 19 -0.95 16.06 -13.47
C PRO A 19 -1.09 15.79 -11.96
N SER A 20 -1.09 14.52 -11.53
CA SER A 20 -1.25 14.17 -10.11
C SER A 20 -0.09 14.71 -9.27
N SER A 21 1.14 14.40 -9.69
CA SER A 21 2.38 14.93 -9.09
C SER A 21 2.40 14.84 -7.55
N LEU A 22 1.92 13.71 -7.02
CA LEU A 22 1.99 13.43 -5.58
C LEU A 22 3.46 13.31 -5.13
N PRO A 23 3.74 13.64 -3.85
CA PRO A 23 5.09 13.49 -3.31
C PRO A 23 5.51 12.02 -3.28
N SER A 24 6.81 11.78 -3.49
CA SER A 24 7.41 10.47 -3.26
C SER A 24 7.40 10.11 -1.77
N ALA A 25 7.60 8.83 -1.43
CA ALA A 25 7.74 8.41 -0.03
C ALA A 25 8.86 9.18 0.69
N LYS A 26 10.01 9.38 0.02
CA LYS A 26 11.11 10.22 0.52
C LYS A 26 10.63 11.64 0.83
N THR A 27 9.96 12.30 -0.10
CA THR A 27 9.46 13.67 0.09
C THR A 27 8.43 13.77 1.22
N VAL A 28 7.61 12.74 1.43
CA VAL A 28 6.70 12.66 2.58
C VAL A 28 7.50 12.55 3.88
N ALA A 29 8.54 11.70 3.92
CA ALA A 29 9.42 11.55 5.08
C ALA A 29 10.07 12.89 5.46
N GLU A 30 10.66 13.58 4.48
CA GLU A 30 11.31 14.87 4.68
C GLU A 30 10.34 15.90 5.28
N ARG A 31 9.12 16.00 4.73
CA ARG A 31 8.09 16.93 5.24
C ARG A 31 7.65 16.60 6.66
N CYS A 32 7.41 15.31 6.95
CA CYS A 32 7.02 14.88 8.29
C CYS A 32 8.15 15.13 9.30
N PHE A 33 9.38 14.80 8.92
CA PHE A 33 10.56 14.99 9.74
C PHE A 33 10.85 16.46 10.03
N ASP A 34 10.86 17.31 9.00
CA ASP A 34 11.14 18.73 9.12
C ASP A 34 10.08 19.41 10.01
N LYS A 35 8.80 19.05 9.85
CA LYS A 35 7.71 19.51 10.73
C LYS A 35 7.89 19.03 12.17
N TYR A 36 8.19 17.75 12.38
CA TYR A 36 8.39 17.17 13.71
C TYR A 36 9.56 17.83 14.46
N ARG A 37 10.69 18.07 13.77
CA ARG A 37 11.83 18.74 14.36
C ARG A 37 11.54 20.18 14.74
N LEU A 38 10.80 20.89 13.89
CA LEU A 38 10.45 22.29 14.14
C LEU A 38 9.49 22.44 15.32
N GLU A 39 8.48 21.57 15.40
CA GLU A 39 7.35 21.76 16.32
C GLU A 39 7.45 20.94 17.62
N VAL A 40 8.17 19.81 17.62
CA VAL A 40 8.11 18.84 18.73
C VAL A 40 9.48 18.48 19.28
N ASN A 41 10.41 18.01 18.44
CA ASN A 41 11.72 17.55 18.90
C ASN A 41 12.88 18.00 18.00
N PRO A 42 13.51 19.15 18.30
CA PRO A 42 14.66 19.65 17.54
C PRO A 42 15.87 18.71 17.50
N ALA A 43 15.97 17.77 18.45
CA ALA A 43 17.07 16.81 18.58
C ALA A 43 16.77 15.44 17.93
N CYS A 44 15.67 15.31 17.17
CA CYS A 44 15.38 14.08 16.43
C CYS A 44 16.54 13.69 15.50
N ASP A 45 16.84 12.39 15.44
CA ASP A 45 17.94 11.84 14.64
C ASP A 45 17.77 12.17 13.15
N ILE A 46 18.75 12.86 12.59
CA ILE A 46 18.77 13.28 11.18
C ILE A 46 18.80 12.10 10.21
N GLY A 47 19.25 10.91 10.65
CA GLY A 47 19.23 9.69 9.85
C GLY A 47 17.83 9.25 9.40
N LEU A 48 16.78 9.69 10.10
CA LEU A 48 15.39 9.32 9.79
C LEU A 48 14.76 10.14 8.65
N ARG A 49 15.37 11.28 8.29
CA ARG A 49 14.73 12.29 7.43
C ARG A 49 14.30 11.78 6.06
N ASP A 50 15.08 10.89 5.47
CA ASP A 50 14.89 10.45 4.09
C ASP A 50 14.20 9.07 3.98
N ASN A 51 13.90 8.43 5.11
CA ASN A 51 13.32 7.09 5.19
C ASN A 51 11.97 7.11 5.91
N LEU A 52 10.88 7.08 5.13
CA LEU A 52 9.51 7.13 5.65
C LEU A 52 9.19 5.99 6.61
N GLU A 53 9.69 4.80 6.31
CA GLU A 53 9.45 3.59 7.10
C GLU A 53 10.17 3.67 8.44
N ALA A 54 11.47 3.96 8.43
CA ALA A 54 12.25 4.14 9.67
C ALA A 54 11.72 5.29 10.53
N LEU A 55 11.26 6.38 9.89
CA LEU A 55 10.61 7.48 10.60
C LEU A 55 9.30 7.03 11.26
N ALA A 56 8.46 6.27 10.56
CA ALA A 56 7.23 5.72 11.14
C ALA A 56 7.53 4.72 12.28
N GLU A 57 8.55 3.87 12.13
CA GLU A 57 9.01 2.94 13.17
C GLU A 57 9.45 3.66 14.44
N HIS A 58 10.11 4.83 14.33
CA HIS A 58 10.41 5.67 15.50
C HIS A 58 9.14 6.01 16.29
N PHE A 59 8.07 6.43 15.61
CA PHE A 59 6.80 6.75 16.26
C PHE A 59 6.04 5.51 16.77
N VAL A 60 6.25 4.33 16.17
CA VAL A 60 5.77 3.05 16.73
C VAL A 60 6.48 2.77 18.05
N ALA A 61 7.81 2.86 18.08
CA ALA A 61 8.62 2.58 19.26
C ALA A 61 8.30 3.52 20.44
N THR A 62 7.91 4.76 20.17
CA THR A 62 7.52 5.74 21.18
C THR A 62 6.02 5.75 21.48
N ASN A 63 5.23 4.86 20.88
CA ASN A 63 3.77 4.77 21.02
C ASN A 63 3.03 6.08 20.65
N THR A 64 3.53 6.79 19.63
CA THR A 64 2.99 8.07 19.15
C THR A 64 2.69 8.06 17.65
N LEU A 65 2.65 6.88 17.01
CA LEU A 65 2.35 6.76 15.57
C LEU A 65 1.00 7.38 15.22
N GLN A 66 -0.03 7.12 16.02
CA GLN A 66 -1.37 7.65 15.73
C GLN A 66 -1.43 9.16 15.99
N SER A 67 -1.22 9.56 17.25
CA SER A 67 -1.45 10.93 17.70
C SER A 67 -0.49 11.97 17.14
N VAL A 68 0.76 11.58 16.83
CA VAL A 68 1.78 12.51 16.32
C VAL A 68 1.97 12.29 14.83
N PHE A 69 2.34 11.08 14.40
CA PHE A 69 2.70 10.89 13.00
C PHE A 69 1.49 10.99 12.07
N ILE A 70 0.48 10.14 12.26
CA ILE A 70 -0.69 10.06 11.38
C ILE A 70 -1.58 11.30 11.49
N GLU A 71 -1.94 11.72 12.70
CA GLU A 71 -2.89 12.82 12.89
C GLU A 71 -2.28 14.20 12.65
N HIS A 72 -1.00 14.40 13.00
CA HIS A 72 -0.38 15.73 13.00
C HIS A 72 0.65 15.93 11.89
N LEU A 73 1.50 14.94 11.59
CA LEU A 73 2.64 15.13 10.67
C LEU A 73 2.31 14.79 9.21
N VAL A 74 1.54 13.73 8.96
CA VAL A 74 1.24 13.28 7.59
C VAL A 74 0.53 14.39 6.82
N PRO A 75 1.04 14.80 5.64
CA PRO A 75 0.45 15.88 4.86
C PRO A 75 -0.75 15.37 4.05
N TRP A 76 -1.84 14.99 4.72
CA TRP A 76 -3.04 14.42 4.09
C TRP A 76 -3.57 15.19 2.86
N PRO A 77 -3.61 16.54 2.86
CA PRO A 77 -4.04 17.31 1.69
C PRO A 77 -3.19 17.08 0.44
N ALA A 78 -1.92 16.68 0.58
CA ALA A 78 -1.04 16.41 -0.55
C ALA A 78 -1.45 15.17 -1.35
N PHE A 79 -2.23 14.25 -0.75
CA PHE A 79 -2.76 13.07 -1.44
C PHE A 79 -4.06 13.37 -2.22
N ALA A 80 -4.63 14.57 -2.07
CA ALA A 80 -5.85 15.00 -2.75
C ALA A 80 -5.52 15.88 -3.97
N ARG A 81 -5.08 15.26 -5.06
CA ARG A 81 -4.74 15.94 -6.34
C ARG A 81 -5.66 15.47 -7.48
N PRO A 82 -5.59 16.09 -8.67
CA PRO A 82 -6.21 15.52 -9.86
C PRO A 82 -5.61 14.15 -10.18
N TYR A 83 -6.39 13.23 -10.74
CA TYR A 83 -5.87 11.98 -11.28
C TYR A 83 -5.14 12.22 -12.62
N ASN A 84 -4.37 11.22 -13.05
CA ASN A 84 -3.65 11.20 -14.33
C ASN A 84 -4.15 10.06 -15.24
N PRO A 85 -3.72 10.00 -16.52
CA PRO A 85 -4.15 8.96 -17.44
C PRO A 85 -3.89 7.52 -16.96
N GLY A 86 -2.86 7.31 -16.14
CA GLY A 86 -2.59 6.01 -15.53
C GLY A 86 -3.73 5.56 -14.61
N HIS A 87 -4.22 6.44 -13.74
CA HIS A 87 -5.36 6.14 -12.88
C HIS A 87 -6.63 5.84 -13.70
N ALA A 88 -6.83 6.57 -14.81
CA ALA A 88 -7.93 6.30 -15.73
C ALA A 88 -7.84 4.90 -16.35
N ALA A 89 -6.66 4.51 -16.83
CA ALA A 89 -6.45 3.17 -17.36
C ALA A 89 -6.72 2.08 -16.32
N ILE A 90 -6.29 2.27 -15.07
CA ILE A 90 -6.58 1.30 -14.01
C ILE A 90 -8.08 1.24 -13.69
N ALA A 91 -8.75 2.39 -13.57
CA ALA A 91 -10.19 2.44 -13.36
C ALA A 91 -10.94 1.72 -14.50
N ASP A 92 -10.55 1.97 -15.76
CA ASP A 92 -11.13 1.31 -16.93
C ASP A 92 -10.94 -0.21 -16.85
N PHE A 93 -9.73 -0.69 -16.57
CA PHE A 93 -9.46 -2.12 -16.45
C PHE A 93 -10.29 -2.80 -15.36
N LEU A 94 -10.49 -2.13 -14.23
CA LEU A 94 -11.21 -2.71 -13.10
C LEU A 94 -12.74 -2.69 -13.30
N LEU A 95 -13.27 -1.60 -13.86
CA LEU A 95 -14.70 -1.47 -14.15
C LEU A 95 -15.13 -2.39 -15.29
N THR A 96 -14.33 -2.53 -16.34
CA THR A 96 -14.61 -3.43 -17.46
C THR A 96 -14.26 -4.89 -17.17
N ARG A 97 -13.65 -5.17 -16.01
CA ARG A 97 -13.12 -6.49 -15.63
C ARG A 97 -12.11 -7.06 -16.64
N ALA A 98 -11.44 -6.19 -17.38
CA ALA A 98 -10.29 -6.57 -18.20
C ALA A 98 -9.09 -6.99 -17.34
N ALA A 99 -9.00 -6.46 -16.11
CA ALA A 99 -8.19 -7.00 -15.04
C ALA A 99 -9.05 -7.77 -14.03
N VAL A 100 -8.50 -8.82 -13.41
CA VAL A 100 -9.19 -9.60 -12.38
C VAL A 100 -9.19 -8.90 -11.02
N ALA A 101 -8.17 -8.09 -10.75
CA ALA A 101 -8.05 -7.25 -9.57
C ALA A 101 -6.93 -6.21 -9.76
N GLY A 102 -6.96 -5.18 -8.90
CA GLY A 102 -5.88 -4.25 -8.67
C GLY A 102 -5.39 -4.35 -7.23
N ILE A 103 -4.10 -4.13 -7.01
CA ILE A 103 -3.49 -4.03 -5.68
C ILE A 103 -2.70 -2.72 -5.62
N SER A 104 -2.92 -1.90 -4.60
CA SER A 104 -2.27 -0.59 -4.48
C SER A 104 -1.69 -0.37 -3.08
N SER A 105 -0.46 0.13 -3.04
CA SER A 105 0.18 0.64 -1.82
C SER A 105 -0.15 2.12 -1.56
N ASN A 106 -0.92 2.76 -2.45
CA ASN A 106 -1.14 4.21 -2.41
C ASN A 106 -2.29 4.56 -1.47
N TYR A 107 -2.07 5.54 -0.61
CA TYR A 107 -3.11 6.06 0.30
C TYR A 107 -4.17 6.89 -0.42
N ASP A 108 -3.79 7.55 -1.52
CA ASP A 108 -4.66 8.41 -2.31
C ASP A 108 -5.83 7.65 -2.93
N ILE A 109 -6.87 8.38 -3.33
CA ILE A 109 -8.12 7.84 -3.89
C ILE A 109 -8.24 8.10 -5.40
N LEU A 110 -7.13 8.30 -6.11
CA LEU A 110 -7.17 8.87 -7.46
C LEU A 110 -7.74 7.89 -8.50
N ILE A 111 -7.59 6.58 -8.31
CA ILE A 111 -8.24 5.55 -9.13
C ILE A 111 -9.75 5.60 -8.90
N GLU A 112 -10.15 5.61 -7.63
CA GLU A 112 -11.56 5.63 -7.21
C GLU A 112 -12.27 6.90 -7.70
N ARG A 113 -11.64 8.07 -7.56
CA ARG A 113 -12.16 9.34 -8.07
C ARG A 113 -12.43 9.28 -9.56
N ARG A 114 -11.52 8.69 -10.33
CA ARG A 114 -11.73 8.55 -11.77
C ARG A 114 -12.88 7.60 -12.09
N ALA A 115 -13.04 6.52 -11.34
CA ALA A 115 -14.21 5.65 -11.48
C ALA A 115 -15.53 6.35 -11.14
N TRP A 116 -15.54 7.26 -10.16
CA TRP A 116 -16.71 8.08 -9.83
C TRP A 116 -17.10 9.04 -10.95
N ASP A 117 -16.12 9.61 -11.67
CA ASP A 117 -16.38 10.45 -12.84
C ASP A 117 -17.06 9.66 -13.98
N TYR A 118 -16.91 8.33 -14.01
CA TYR A 118 -17.66 7.44 -14.90
C TYR A 118 -19.05 7.06 -14.38
N GLY A 119 -19.45 7.54 -13.19
CA GLY A 119 -20.71 7.20 -12.53
C GLY A 119 -20.69 5.86 -11.79
N ALA A 120 -19.52 5.23 -11.62
CA ALA A 120 -19.43 3.96 -10.90
C ALA A 120 -19.44 4.19 -9.38
N ALA A 121 -20.17 3.35 -8.64
CA ALA A 121 -20.08 3.25 -7.19
C ALA A 121 -18.83 2.44 -6.79
N PHE A 122 -17.65 2.99 -7.08
CA PHE A 122 -16.36 2.32 -6.91
C PHE A 122 -15.72 2.65 -5.55
N ARG A 123 -15.09 1.69 -4.90
CA ARG A 123 -14.27 1.91 -3.70
C ARG A 123 -13.12 0.94 -3.66
N GLY A 124 -11.99 1.37 -3.11
CA GLY A 124 -10.90 0.47 -2.75
C GLY A 124 -11.27 -0.37 -1.51
N SER A 125 -11.02 -1.67 -1.58
CA SER A 125 -11.19 -2.63 -0.50
C SER A 125 -9.99 -2.54 0.46
N LEU A 126 -10.23 -2.52 1.78
CA LEU A 126 -9.17 -2.40 2.79
C LEU A 126 -8.69 -3.76 3.32
N ASP A 127 -9.40 -4.84 2.99
CA ASP A 127 -9.04 -6.21 3.32
C ASP A 127 -9.59 -7.20 2.27
N GLY A 128 -9.28 -8.48 2.46
CA GLY A 128 -9.69 -9.56 1.57
C GLY A 128 -11.19 -9.83 1.58
N ASP A 129 -11.88 -9.59 2.69
CA ASP A 129 -13.32 -9.83 2.79
C ASP A 129 -14.09 -8.79 1.98
N GLU A 130 -13.71 -7.51 2.09
CA GLU A 130 -14.23 -6.45 1.23
C GLU A 130 -13.93 -6.72 -0.25
N ALA A 131 -12.71 -7.16 -0.57
CA ALA A 131 -12.33 -7.45 -1.95
C ALA A 131 -13.17 -8.59 -2.56
N ASN A 132 -13.46 -9.63 -1.78
CA ASN A 132 -14.33 -10.73 -2.21
C ASN A 132 -15.78 -10.27 -2.45
N VAL A 133 -16.30 -9.37 -1.61
CA VAL A 133 -17.63 -8.78 -1.81
C VAL A 133 -17.65 -7.91 -3.07
N ASP A 134 -16.66 -7.04 -3.24
CA ASP A 134 -16.57 -6.12 -4.39
C ASP A 134 -16.41 -6.89 -5.71
N ALA A 135 -15.70 -8.03 -5.70
CA ALA A 135 -15.50 -8.92 -6.86
C ALA A 135 -16.81 -9.41 -7.52
N THR A 136 -17.93 -9.41 -6.78
CA THR A 136 -19.23 -9.76 -7.34
C THR A 136 -19.76 -8.70 -8.33
N ARG A 137 -19.36 -7.43 -8.15
CA ARG A 137 -19.86 -6.26 -8.90
C ARG A 137 -18.84 -5.71 -9.90
N GLN A 138 -17.57 -5.67 -9.55
CA GLN A 138 -16.47 -5.16 -10.37
C GLN A 138 -15.15 -5.85 -9.99
N ALA A 139 -14.07 -5.67 -10.74
CA ALA A 139 -12.79 -6.18 -10.26
C ALA A 139 -12.34 -5.35 -9.03
N PRO A 140 -11.96 -6.00 -7.91
CA PRO A 140 -11.64 -5.29 -6.68
C PRO A 140 -10.29 -4.55 -6.78
N LEU A 141 -10.18 -3.43 -6.06
CA LEU A 141 -8.91 -2.72 -5.83
C LEU A 141 -8.53 -2.87 -4.36
N LEU A 142 -7.60 -3.76 -4.03
CA LEU A 142 -7.12 -3.95 -2.67
C LEU A 142 -6.08 -2.87 -2.30
N LYS A 143 -6.35 -2.10 -1.24
CA LYS A 143 -5.47 -1.05 -0.73
C LYS A 143 -4.82 -1.47 0.58
N PHE A 144 -3.70 -2.17 0.47
CA PHE A 144 -3.10 -2.87 1.62
C PHE A 144 -2.38 -1.95 2.62
N HIS A 145 -2.06 -0.71 2.23
CA HIS A 145 -1.58 0.32 3.17
C HIS A 145 -2.72 1.17 3.77
N GLY A 146 -3.98 0.88 3.43
CA GLY A 146 -5.13 1.67 3.85
C GLY A 146 -5.50 2.78 2.86
N CYS A 147 -6.31 3.74 3.32
CA CYS A 147 -6.87 4.77 2.45
C CYS A 147 -7.04 6.10 3.19
N ALA A 148 -6.50 7.17 2.61
CA ALA A 148 -6.51 8.52 3.16
C ALA A 148 -7.92 9.08 3.43
N GLN A 149 -8.94 8.60 2.69
CA GLN A 149 -10.31 9.08 2.84
C GLN A 149 -11.18 8.17 3.71
N ARG A 150 -11.00 6.85 3.62
CA ARG A 150 -11.90 5.89 4.30
C ARG A 150 -11.57 5.72 5.78
N ASP A 151 -10.29 5.53 6.07
CA ASP A 151 -9.81 5.22 7.41
C ASP A 151 -8.34 5.65 7.53
N PRO A 152 -8.07 6.97 7.58
CA PRO A 152 -6.71 7.49 7.65
C PRO A 152 -5.99 7.03 8.92
N ALA A 153 -6.72 6.86 10.04
CA ALA A 153 -6.15 6.39 11.30
C ALA A 153 -5.60 4.96 11.19
N SER A 154 -6.25 4.07 10.44
CA SER A 154 -5.79 2.69 10.30
C SER A 154 -4.83 2.46 9.12
N THR A 155 -4.19 3.51 8.60
CA THR A 155 -3.19 3.39 7.53
C THR A 155 -1.88 2.78 8.06
N VAL A 156 -1.21 2.00 7.20
CA VAL A 156 -0.01 1.23 7.57
C VAL A 156 1.24 1.92 7.02
N TRP A 157 2.11 2.39 7.92
CA TRP A 157 3.31 3.18 7.59
C TRP A 157 4.63 2.52 7.97
N ALA A 158 4.57 1.55 8.88
CA ALA A 158 5.70 0.77 9.33
C ALA A 158 5.27 -0.71 9.36
N PRO A 159 6.22 -1.65 9.27
CA PRO A 159 5.94 -3.05 9.54
C PRO A 159 5.27 -3.20 10.91
N PRO A 160 4.29 -4.11 11.06
CA PRO A 160 3.82 -4.45 12.37
C PRO A 160 5.03 -4.93 13.21
N PRO A 161 5.08 -4.60 14.52
CA PRO A 161 6.13 -5.11 15.39
C PRO A 161 6.22 -6.62 15.21
N SER A 162 7.41 -7.13 14.93
CA SER A 162 7.67 -8.51 14.56
C SER A 162 6.91 -9.49 15.47
N LEU A 163 5.84 -10.10 14.96
CA LEU A 163 5.49 -11.43 15.41
C LEU A 163 6.63 -12.32 14.92
N THR A 164 7.34 -12.96 15.83
CA THR A 164 8.32 -14.00 15.51
C THR A 164 7.62 -15.02 14.62
N ILE A 165 7.88 -14.99 13.31
CA ILE A 165 7.34 -15.97 12.38
C ILE A 165 8.11 -17.26 12.70
N PRO A 166 7.46 -18.35 13.16
CA PRO A 166 8.13 -19.63 13.28
C PRO A 166 8.70 -19.98 11.91
N SER A 167 9.99 -20.33 11.84
CA SER A 167 10.63 -20.68 10.57
C SER A 167 9.79 -21.74 9.85
N PHE A 168 9.35 -21.42 8.64
CA PHE A 168 8.69 -22.37 7.77
C PHE A 168 9.68 -23.49 7.45
N ARG A 169 9.50 -24.65 8.08
CA ARG A 169 10.05 -25.90 7.54
C ARG A 169 9.13 -26.34 6.41
N PRO A 170 9.60 -26.46 5.16
CA PRO A 170 8.76 -27.00 4.09
C PRO A 170 8.38 -28.43 4.45
N ALA A 171 7.08 -28.68 4.60
CA ALA A 171 6.56 -30.03 4.76
C ALA A 171 6.81 -30.81 3.46
N SER A 172 7.40 -31.98 3.59
CA SER A 172 7.61 -32.95 2.52
C SER A 172 6.32 -33.18 1.72
N SER A 173 6.48 -33.22 0.40
CA SER A 173 5.45 -33.47 -0.61
C SER A 173 4.49 -34.61 -0.26
N ALA A 174 3.21 -34.30 -0.02
CA ALA A 174 2.03 -35.05 -0.46
C ALA A 174 0.75 -34.51 0.19
N ALA A 175 -0.03 -33.71 -0.54
CA ALA A 175 -1.50 -33.69 -0.45
C ALA A 175 -2.07 -32.80 -1.56
N LYS A 176 -2.77 -33.43 -2.51
CA LYS A 176 -3.69 -32.77 -3.45
C LYS A 176 -4.96 -32.35 -2.70
N SER A 177 -5.64 -31.33 -3.24
CA SER A 177 -6.99 -30.83 -2.93
C SER A 177 -7.09 -29.68 -1.91
N GLY A 178 -7.76 -28.60 -2.36
CA GLY A 178 -8.32 -27.54 -1.50
C GLY A 178 -7.38 -26.38 -1.17
N TRP A 179 -7.12 -25.48 -2.11
CA TRP A 179 -6.60 -24.15 -1.75
C TRP A 179 -7.68 -23.38 -0.98
N ARG A 180 -7.56 -23.34 0.35
CA ARG A 180 -8.12 -22.30 1.21
C ARG A 180 -6.96 -21.52 1.80
N PRO A 181 -6.75 -20.25 1.43
CA PRO A 181 -6.07 -19.33 2.33
C PRO A 181 -7.15 -18.68 3.20
N ILE A 182 -7.19 -19.09 4.46
CA ILE A 182 -7.78 -18.30 5.53
C ILE A 182 -6.90 -17.06 5.65
N CYS A 183 -7.31 -15.96 5.02
CA CYS A 183 -6.68 -14.65 5.14
C CYS A 183 -7.05 -14.07 6.51
N ALA A 184 -6.51 -14.65 7.58
CA ALA A 184 -6.72 -14.16 8.93
C ALA A 184 -5.86 -12.93 9.17
N ARG A 185 -6.50 -11.75 9.14
CA ARG A 185 -6.08 -10.49 9.76
C ARG A 185 -4.70 -9.95 9.32
N ARG A 186 -4.73 -9.07 8.32
CA ARG A 186 -3.72 -8.05 7.98
C ARG A 186 -2.25 -8.51 8.10
N THR A 187 -1.77 -9.30 7.14
CA THR A 187 -0.33 -9.44 6.85
C THR A 187 -0.13 -9.78 5.38
N CYS A 188 0.34 -8.82 4.58
CA CYS A 188 0.85 -9.06 3.23
C CYS A 188 2.14 -8.28 3.05
N TRP A 189 3.27 -8.89 3.40
CA TRP A 189 4.60 -8.52 2.90
C TRP A 189 5.35 -9.83 2.60
N SER A 190 5.70 -10.05 1.34
CA SER A 190 6.74 -10.99 0.94
C SER A 190 7.51 -10.37 -0.21
N SER A 191 8.73 -9.92 0.05
CA SER A 191 9.72 -9.59 -0.97
C SER A 191 10.96 -10.43 -0.68
N ASP A 192 10.92 -11.70 -1.09
CA ASP A 192 12.13 -12.53 -1.16
C ASP A 192 12.72 -12.39 -2.58
N SER A 193 13.67 -11.48 -2.70
CA SER A 193 14.70 -11.50 -3.73
C SER A 193 16.04 -11.65 -3.04
N GLY A 194 16.37 -12.90 -2.68
CA GLY A 194 17.71 -13.30 -2.24
C GLY A 194 18.66 -13.49 -3.44
N PRO A 195 19.98 -13.31 -3.25
CA PRO A 195 20.95 -13.32 -4.33
C PRO A 195 21.22 -14.73 -4.85
N ILE A 196 21.37 -14.84 -6.18
CA ILE A 196 21.84 -16.05 -6.85
C ILE A 196 23.31 -16.23 -6.49
N GLY A 197 23.62 -17.23 -5.67
CA GLY A 197 24.99 -17.64 -5.34
C GLY A 197 25.68 -18.27 -6.55
N ASN A 198 26.94 -17.86 -6.78
CA ASN A 198 27.83 -18.42 -7.79
C ASN A 198 28.05 -19.93 -7.58
N ILE A 199 27.84 -20.71 -8.64
CA ILE A 199 28.28 -22.10 -8.74
C ILE A 199 29.72 -22.07 -9.26
N SER A 200 30.68 -22.44 -8.41
CA SER A 200 31.99 -22.94 -8.81
C SER A 200 31.87 -24.45 -9.02
N THR A 201 32.09 -24.91 -10.26
CA THR A 201 32.27 -26.33 -10.58
C THR A 201 33.75 -26.74 -10.47
N PRO A 202 34.02 -28.00 -10.09
CA PRO A 202 35.37 -28.58 -10.06
C PRO A 202 35.98 -28.77 -11.46
#